data_AF-A0A0G0FK64-F1
#
_entry.id   AF-A0A0G0FK64-F1
#
_cell.length_a   1.000
_cell.length_b   1.000
_cell.length_c   1.000
_cell.angle_alpha   90.00
_cell.angle_beta   90.00
_cell.angle_gamma   90.00
#
_symmetry.space_group_name_H-M   'P 1'
#
loop_
_entity.id
_entity.type
_entity.pdbx_description
1 polymer ?
#
loop_
_entity_poly.entity_id
_entity_poly.type
_entity_poly.pdbx_seq_one_letter_code
_entity_poly.pdbx_strand_id
1 'polypeptide(L)'
;MSFLEELAKKGVIGKSQIDEIKNLAKEKHDGNLDEALVEFGISEEKILAIKGEYLQMPTKKINTQDMTFDALKYIPEDAATIN
;
A
#
# COMPACT_ATOMS: atom_id res chain seq x y z
N MET A 1 -8.89 -4.49 13.96
CA MET A 1 -8.66 -3.07 13.61
C MET A 1 -8.23 -3.05 12.16
N SER A 2 -8.77 -2.18 11.33
CA SER A 2 -8.38 -2.03 9.92
C SER A 2 -7.08 -1.22 9.78
N PHE A 3 -6.46 -1.28 8.60
CA PHE A 3 -5.26 -0.49 8.31
C PHE A 3 -5.50 1.03 8.45
N LEU A 4 -6.65 1.54 8.00
CA LEU A 4 -7.01 2.97 8.15
C LEU A 4 -7.18 3.37 9.62
N GLU A 5 -7.71 2.48 10.46
CA GLU A 5 -7.80 2.72 11.90
C GLU A 5 -6.40 2.77 12.55
N GLU A 6 -5.43 1.98 12.06
CA GLU A 6 -4.03 2.06 12.50
C GLU A 6 -3.38 3.38 12.07
N LEU A 7 -3.62 3.83 10.83
CA LEU A 7 -3.18 5.15 10.37
C LEU A 7 -3.74 6.28 11.24
N ALA A 8 -5.03 6.17 11.62
CA ALA A 8 -5.67 7.15 12.49
C ALA A 8 -5.08 7.13 13.92
N LYS A 9 -4.83 5.93 14.46
CA LYS A 9 -4.18 5.75 15.77
C LYS A 9 -2.77 6.35 15.79
N LYS A 10 -2.03 6.26 14.68
CA LYS A 10 -0.69 6.86 14.52
C LYS A 10 -0.72 8.36 14.17
N GLY A 11 -1.91 8.97 14.05
CA GLY A 11 -2.06 10.39 13.71
C GLY A 11 -1.64 10.74 12.29
N VAL A 12 -1.55 9.74 11.39
CA VAL A 12 -1.25 9.96 9.97
C VAL A 12 -2.47 10.51 9.24
N ILE A 13 -3.65 10.07 9.67
CA ILE A 13 -4.95 10.61 9.25
C ILE A 13 -5.81 10.85 10.50
N GLY A 14 -6.88 11.61 10.35
CA GLY A 14 -7.95 11.74 11.34
C GLY A 14 -8.98 10.63 11.20
N LYS A 15 -9.68 10.30 12.30
CA LYS A 15 -10.78 9.31 12.27
C LYS A 15 -11.90 9.68 11.30
N SER A 16 -12.18 10.98 11.13
CA SER A 16 -13.16 11.48 10.17
C SER A 16 -12.75 11.30 8.71
N GLN A 17 -11.46 11.17 8.43
CA GLN A 17 -10.93 11.00 7.07
C GLN A 17 -11.02 9.54 6.59
N ILE A 18 -11.35 8.58 7.47
CA ILE A 18 -11.43 7.16 7.12
C ILE A 18 -12.49 6.92 6.03
N ASP A 19 -13.68 7.50 6.18
CA ASP A 19 -14.76 7.28 5.22
C ASP A 19 -14.53 8.06 3.91
N GLU A 20 -13.90 9.23 4.00
CA GLU A 20 -13.45 10.01 2.83
C GLU A 20 -12.48 9.20 1.96
N ILE A 21 -11.45 8.60 2.56
CA ILE A 21 -10.46 7.78 1.85
C ILE A 21 -11.10 6.52 1.26
N LYS A 22 -12.04 5.88 1.97
CA LYS A 22 -12.77 4.71 1.44
C LYS A 22 -13.63 5.07 0.23
N ASN A 23 -14.27 6.23 0.25
CA ASN A 23 -15.08 6.71 -0.87
C ASN A 23 -14.18 7.07 -2.05
N LEU A 24 -13.07 7.78 -1.81
CA LEU A 24 -12.07 8.09 -2.83
C LEU A 24 -11.56 6.82 -3.53
N ALA A 25 -11.23 5.78 -2.76
CA ALA A 25 -10.81 4.50 -3.31
C ALA A 25 -11.88 3.90 -4.23
N LYS A 26 -13.13 3.84 -3.78
CA LYS A 26 -14.24 3.27 -4.56
C LYS A 26 -14.57 4.07 -5.82
N GLU A 27 -14.54 5.39 -5.73
CA GLU A 27 -15.00 6.28 -6.80
C GLU A 27 -13.95 6.52 -7.88
N LYS A 28 -12.66 6.53 -7.51
CA LYS A 28 -11.57 6.91 -8.43
C LYS A 28 -10.52 5.85 -8.67
N HIS A 29 -10.34 4.90 -7.76
CA HIS A 29 -9.22 3.95 -7.79
C HIS A 29 -9.69 2.50 -7.83
N ASP A 30 -10.92 2.24 -8.28
CA ASP A 30 -11.52 0.89 -8.37
C ASP A 30 -11.41 0.07 -7.07
N GLY A 31 -11.52 0.76 -5.94
CA GLY A 31 -11.36 0.19 -4.60
C GLY A 31 -9.93 0.06 -4.09
N ASN A 32 -8.92 0.45 -4.87
CA ASN A 32 -7.52 0.45 -4.45
C ASN A 32 -7.28 1.51 -3.37
N LEU A 33 -7.06 1.04 -2.15
CA LEU A 33 -6.86 1.89 -0.99
C LEU A 33 -5.49 2.58 -1.00
N ASP A 34 -4.46 1.94 -1.56
CA ASP A 34 -3.11 2.48 -1.55
C ASP A 34 -3.02 3.69 -2.47
N GLU A 35 -3.60 3.59 -3.66
CA GLU A 35 -3.69 4.73 -4.58
C GLU A 35 -4.49 5.88 -3.99
N ALA A 36 -5.62 5.58 -3.33
CA ALA A 36 -6.41 6.60 -2.65
C ALA A 36 -5.60 7.31 -1.54
N LEU A 37 -4.80 6.56 -0.77
CA LEU A 37 -3.92 7.14 0.26
C LEU A 37 -2.82 8.03 -0.37
N VAL A 38 -2.28 7.63 -1.52
CA VAL A 38 -1.31 8.43 -2.28
C VAL A 38 -1.93 9.72 -2.82
N GLU A 39 -3.11 9.65 -3.44
CA GLU A 39 -3.86 10.84 -3.88
C GLU A 39 -4.21 11.76 -2.70
N PHE A 40 -4.50 11.17 -1.54
CA PHE A 40 -4.74 11.90 -0.29
C PHE A 40 -3.48 12.56 0.31
N GLY A 41 -2.30 12.35 -0.30
CA GLY A 41 -1.04 12.98 0.07
C GLY A 41 -0.14 12.15 1.00
N ILE A 42 -0.43 10.87 1.17
CA ILE A 42 0.41 9.97 1.98
C ILE A 42 1.40 9.26 1.06
N SER A 43 2.69 9.54 1.25
CA SER A 43 3.76 8.93 0.46
C SER A 43 3.77 7.39 0.54
N GLU A 44 4.04 6.72 -0.57
CA GLU A 44 4.19 5.25 -0.65
C GLU A 44 5.17 4.70 0.39
N GLU A 45 6.28 5.40 0.68
CA GLU A 45 7.25 5.01 1.70
C GLU A 45 6.61 4.84 3.07
N LYS A 46 5.72 5.77 3.42
CA LYS A 46 5.05 5.81 4.72
C LYS A 46 3.96 4.76 4.79
N ILE A 47 3.23 4.54 3.69
CA ILE A 47 2.27 3.43 3.58
C ILE A 47 2.99 2.10 3.79
N LEU A 48 4.11 1.87 3.08
CA LEU A 48 4.91 0.65 3.19
C LEU A 48 5.43 0.42 4.61
N ALA A 49 6.03 1.43 5.24
CA ALA A 49 6.55 1.33 6.60
C ALA A 49 5.46 0.93 7.60
N ILE A 50 4.31 1.60 7.56
CA ILE A 50 3.21 1.33 8.50
C ILE A 50 2.57 -0.03 8.22
N LYS A 51 2.44 -0.44 6.95
CA LYS A 51 1.99 -1.80 6.60
C LYS A 51 2.93 -2.86 7.16
N GLY A 52 4.24 -2.64 7.08
CA GLY A 52 5.23 -3.53 7.69
C GLY A 52 5.01 -3.71 9.19
N GLU A 53 4.86 -2.61 9.92
CA GLU A 53 4.56 -2.65 11.36
C GLU A 53 3.22 -3.32 11.66
N TYR A 54 2.16 -2.95 10.93
CA TYR A 54 0.80 -3.47 11.11
C TYR A 54 0.69 -4.97 10.83
N LEU A 55 1.40 -5.46 9.81
CA LEU A 55 1.44 -6.88 9.43
C LEU A 55 2.55 -7.66 10.14
N GLN A 56 3.37 -6.99 10.95
CA GLN A 56 4.54 -7.57 11.63
C GLN A 56 5.53 -8.21 10.65
N MET A 57 5.75 -7.57 9.51
CA MET A 57 6.64 -8.03 8.46
C MET A 57 7.76 -7.02 8.18
N PRO A 58 8.97 -7.51 7.86
CA PRO A 58 10.04 -6.63 7.38
C PRO A 58 9.64 -6.01 6.04
N THR A 59 10.05 -4.75 5.83
CA THR A 59 9.83 -4.04 4.58
C THR A 59 11.13 -3.88 3.82
N LYS A 60 11.04 -3.91 2.49
CA LYS A 60 12.19 -3.68 1.62
C LYS A 60 11.72 -2.98 0.35
N LYS A 61 12.37 -1.87 0.00
CA LYS A 61 12.27 -1.32 -1.35
C LYS A 61 13.13 -2.15 -2.30
N ILE A 62 12.53 -2.56 -3.40
CA ILE A 62 13.19 -3.40 -4.41
C ILE A 62 13.47 -2.54 -5.64
N ASN A 63 14.72 -2.54 -6.09
CA ASN A 63 15.06 -2.10 -7.43
C ASN A 63 15.02 -3.34 -8.34
N THR A 64 14.10 -3.36 -9.30
CA THR A 64 13.92 -4.49 -10.21
C THR A 64 15.13 -4.72 -11.10
N GLN A 65 15.94 -3.68 -11.37
CA GLN A 65 17.17 -3.80 -12.15
C GLN A 65 18.27 -4.58 -11.44
N ASP A 66 18.24 -4.62 -10.10
CA ASP A 66 19.24 -5.31 -9.28
C ASP A 66 18.82 -6.74 -8.93
N MET A 67 17.66 -7.19 -9.39
CA MET A 67 17.14 -8.53 -9.09
C MET A 67 17.76 -9.59 -10.00
N THR A 68 18.20 -10.69 -9.40
CA THR A 68 18.65 -11.87 -10.14
C THR A 68 17.47 -12.58 -10.76
N PHE A 69 17.61 -13.02 -12.02
CA PHE A 69 16.58 -13.80 -12.72
C PHE A 69 16.14 -15.06 -11.94
N ASP A 70 17.07 -15.71 -11.22
CA ASP A 70 16.78 -16.89 -10.39
C ASP A 70 15.67 -16.65 -9.34
N ALA A 71 15.54 -15.41 -8.84
CA ALA A 71 14.50 -15.05 -7.89
C ALA A 71 13.09 -15.01 -8.51
N LEU A 72 12.99 -14.88 -9.84
CA LEU A 72 11.73 -14.72 -10.58
C LEU A 72 11.25 -16.03 -11.22
N LYS A 73 12.12 -17.05 -11.30
CA LYS A 73 11.89 -18.29 -12.05
C LYS A 73 10.60 -19.06 -11.68
N TYR A 74 10.11 -18.86 -10.46
CA TYR A 74 8.94 -19.56 -9.93
C TYR A 74 7.61 -18.81 -10.11
N ILE A 75 7.63 -17.56 -10.58
CA ILE A 75 6.42 -16.75 -10.77
C ILE A 75 6.22 -16.51 -12.27
N PRO A 76 5.12 -16.99 -12.87
CA PRO A 76 4.76 -16.66 -14.24
C PRO A 76 4.71 -15.14 -14.46
N GLU A 77 5.20 -14.66 -15.60
CA GLU A 77 5.27 -13.23 -15.91
C GLU A 77 3.88 -12.57 -15.85
N ASP A 78 2.88 -13.22 -16.42
CA ASP A 78 1.49 -12.79 -16.45
C ASP A 78 0.82 -12.69 -15.06
N ALA A 79 1.30 -13.47 -14.08
CA ALA A 79 0.85 -13.38 -12.70
C ALA A 79 1.47 -12.19 -11.94
N ALA A 80 2.59 -11.64 -12.45
CA ALA A 80 3.28 -10.51 -11.86
C ALA A 80 2.92 -9.16 -12.53
N THR A 81 2.24 -9.20 -13.67
CA THR A 81 1.80 -7.98 -14.37
C THR A 81 0.59 -7.36 -13.67
N ILE A 82 0.73 -6.11 -13.24
CA ILE A 82 -0.38 -5.28 -12.74
C ILE A 82 -1.12 -4.75 -13.98
N ASN A 83 -2.41 -5.08 -14.13
CA ASN A 83 -3.29 -4.48 -15.15
C ASN A 83 -3.83 -3.13 -14.68
#